data_AF-A0A966EGF2-F1
#
_entry.id   AF-A0A966EGF2-F1
#
_cell.length_a   1.000
_cell.length_b   1.000
_cell.length_c   1.000
_cell.angle_alpha   90.00
_cell.angle_beta   90.00
_cell.angle_gamma   90.00
#
_symmetry.space_group_name_H-M   'P 1'
#
loop_
_entity.id
_entity.type
_entity.pdbx_description
1 polymer ?
#
loop_
_entity_poly.entity_id
_entity_poly.type
_entity_poly.pdbx_seq_one_letter_code
_entity_poly.pdbx_strand_id
1 'polypeptide(L)' 'MTMWTDRRILDLLGIEHPIIQAPMAGASNAELVAAVSEAGG' A
#
# COMPACT_ATOMS: atom_id res chain seq x y z
N MET A 1 -1.56 -0.06 -18.11
CA MET A 1 -1.94 0.38 -16.75
C MET A 1 -3.29 -0.24 -16.44
N THR A 2 -3.33 -1.23 -15.56
CA THR A 2 -4.60 -1.84 -15.15
C THR A 2 -5.28 -0.87 -14.20
N MET A 3 -6.40 -0.29 -14.62
CA MET A 3 -7.14 0.68 -13.81
C MET A 3 -8.00 -0.09 -12.81
N TRP A 4 -7.75 0.09 -11.51
CA TRP A 4 -8.57 -0.51 -10.45
C TRP A 4 -10.01 0.01 -10.55
N THR A 5 -10.99 -0.90 -10.57
CA THR A 5 -12.41 -0.54 -10.73
C THR A 5 -12.96 0.26 -9.56
N ASP A 6 -12.50 -0.02 -8.34
CA ASP A 6 -12.84 0.74 -7.14
C ASP A 6 -11.66 1.65 -6.76
N ARG A 7 -11.96 2.95 -6.64
CA ARG A 7 -10.97 3.98 -6.35
C ARG A 7 -11.13 4.59 -4.96
N ARG A 8 -12.18 4.24 -4.21
CA ARG A 8 -12.53 4.93 -2.96
C ARG A 8 -11.37 4.95 -1.97
N ILE A 9 -10.63 3.85 -1.87
CA ILE A 9 -9.48 3.76 -0.95
C ILE A 9 -8.22 4.42 -1.50
N LEU A 10 -8.01 4.39 -2.82
CA LEU A 10 -6.90 5.09 -3.48
C LEU A 10 -7.02 6.60 -3.27
N ASP A 11 -8.23 7.13 -3.49
CA ASP A 11 -8.53 8.55 -3.35
C ASP A 11 -8.54 8.99 -1.87
N LEU A 12 -8.89 8.08 -0.94
CA LEU A 12 -8.86 8.36 0.51
C LEU A 12 -7.43 8.40 1.08
N LEU A 13 -6.56 7.46 0.67
CA LEU A 13 -5.23 7.28 1.26
C LEU A 13 -4.10 7.90 0.44
N GLY A 14 -4.34 8.25 -0.82
CA GLY A 14 -3.32 8.80 -1.71
C GLY A 14 -2.31 7.76 -2.21
N ILE A 15 -2.74 6.50 -2.36
CA ILE A 15 -1.90 5.37 -2.80
C ILE A 15 -2.26 4.94 -4.24
N GLU A 16 -1.38 4.22 -4.91
CA GLU A 16 -1.56 3.77 -6.29
C GLU A 16 -2.28 2.42 -6.40
N HIS A 17 -2.04 1.54 -5.42
CA HIS A 17 -2.57 0.19 -5.36
C HIS A 17 -3.50 0.06 -4.15
N PRO A 18 -4.67 -0.59 -4.28
CA PRO A 18 -5.58 -0.80 -3.17
C PRO A 18 -5.13 -2.02 -2.34
N ILE A 19 -3.85 -2.06 -1.99
CA ILE A 19 -3.17 -3.16 -1.29
C ILE A 19 -2.48 -2.56 -0.08
N ILE A 20 -2.86 -3.03 1.12
CA ILE A 20 -2.31 -2.53 2.38
C ILE A 20 -1.42 -3.62 3.00
N GLN A 21 -0.19 -3.26 3.37
CA GLN A 21 0.67 -4.12 4.17
C GLN A 21 0.11 -4.28 5.58
N ALA A 22 -0.24 -5.51 5.97
CA ALA A 22 -0.79 -5.78 7.30
C ALA A 22 0.29 -5.62 8.39
N PRO A 23 -0.04 -5.14 9.60
CA PRO A 23 0.92 -5.10 10.69
C PRO A 23 1.33 -6.53 11.10
N MET A 24 2.61 -6.86 10.98
CA MET A 24 3.16 -8.18 11.33
C MET A 24 4.21 -8.04 12.44
N ALA A 25 3.82 -8.26 13.70
CA ALA A 25 4.74 -8.16 14.83
C ALA A 25 5.99 -9.05 14.62
N GLY A 26 7.18 -8.45 14.67
CA GLY A 26 8.46 -9.13 14.45
C GLY A 26 8.90 -9.29 12.98
N ALA A 27 7.99 -9.13 12.01
CA ALA A 27 8.32 -9.19 10.58
C ALA A 27 8.21 -7.83 9.86
N SER A 28 7.32 -6.94 10.31
CA SER A 28 7.25 -5.56 9.85
C SER A 28 8.42 -4.76 10.43
N ASN A 29 9.31 -4.29 9.56
CA ASN A 29 10.41 -3.40 9.89
C ASN A 29 10.36 -2.13 9.00
N ALA A 30 11.22 -1.14 9.29
CA ALA A 30 11.21 0.13 8.57
C ALA A 30 11.48 -0.03 7.06
N GLU A 31 12.38 -0.94 6.69
CA GLU A 31 12.73 -1.21 5.30
C GLU A 31 11.54 -1.79 4.52
N LEU A 32 10.82 -2.75 5.11
CA LEU A 32 9.62 -3.32 4.50
C LEU A 32 8.53 -2.28 4.28
N VAL A 33 8.28 -1.44 5.29
CA VAL A 33 7.25 -0.39 5.19
C VAL A 33 7.63 0.61 4.10
N ALA A 34 8.89 1.07 4.09
CA ALA A 34 9.38 1.98 3.05
C ALA A 34 9.27 1.36 1.65
N ALA A 35 9.63 0.09 1.49
CA ALA A 35 9.55 -0.60 0.20
C ALA A 35 8.11 -0.70 -0.33
N VAL A 36 7.11 -0.95 0.54
CA VAL A 36 5.70 -0.98 0.13
C VAL A 36 5.20 0.42 -0.24
N SER A 37 5.55 1.44 0.54
CA SER A 37 5.14 2.82 0.26
C SER A 37 5.71 3.33 -1.07
N GLU A 38 6.99 3.04 -1.37
CA GLU A 38 7.61 3.38 -2.66
C GLU A 38 7.01 2.58 -3.83
N ALA A 39 6.47 1.39 -3.57
CA ALA A 39 5.72 0.62 -4.56
C ALA A 39 4.27 1.12 -4.75
N GLY A 40 3.86 2.16 -4.03
CA GLY A 40 2.56 2.80 -4.16
C GLY A 40 1.43 2.14 -3.36
N GLY A 41 1.74 1.47 -2.25
CA GLY A 41 0.79 0.90 -1.29
C GLY A 41 0.69 1.65 0.04
#